data_AF-A0AAW3NIJ7-F1
#
_entry.id   AF-A0AAW3NIJ7-F1
#
_cell.length_a   1.000
_cell.length_b   1.000
_cell.length_c   1.000
_cell.angle_alpha   90.00
_cell.angle_beta   90.00
_cell.angle_gamma   90.00
#
_symmetry.space_group_name_H-M   'P 1'
#
loop_
_entity.id
_entity.type
_entity.pdbx_description
1 polymer ?
#
loop_
_entity_poly.entity_id
_entity_poly.type
_entity_poly.pdbx_seq_one_letter_code
_entity_poly.pdbx_strand_id
1 'polypeptide(L)'
;MWLYKAGISNREIEALGFYWNSRMQRVVLPVRDELGEVVYWQARTLDKTNPRKYLNPHVDKRRLVARYGDGPLIVLTEDLLSAYKVATRGGVSGWCLLGTKTSDWIAAELIRSGKPVAVWLDPDKAGQTNAAKIIKQLRAYGIAARNVVSSKDPKLLNREEIHEHVQT
;
A
#
# COMPACT_ATOMS: atom_id res chain seq x y z
N MET A 1 -0.73 -19.15 6.40
CA MET A 1 0.71 -19.23 6.02
C MET A 1 1.21 -18.04 5.18
N TRP A 2 0.46 -17.49 4.20
CA TRP A 2 0.95 -16.34 3.38
C TRP A 2 1.14 -15.03 4.17
N LEU A 3 0.17 -14.63 5.00
CA LEU A 3 0.26 -13.40 5.82
C LEU A 3 1.42 -13.44 6.83
N TYR A 4 1.70 -14.61 7.40
CA TYR A 4 2.86 -14.80 8.29
C TYR A 4 4.19 -14.60 7.59
N LYS A 5 4.30 -14.97 6.30
CA LYS A 5 5.51 -14.68 5.50
C LYS A 5 5.71 -13.19 5.27
N ALA A 6 4.64 -12.39 5.35
CA ALA A 6 4.73 -10.93 5.35
C ALA A 6 4.97 -10.36 6.76
N GLY A 7 5.07 -11.18 7.81
CA GLY A 7 5.26 -10.73 9.19
C GLY A 7 4.00 -10.11 9.81
N ILE A 8 2.82 -10.54 9.38
CA ILE A 8 1.54 -10.10 9.96
C ILE A 8 1.09 -11.12 11.01
N SER A 9 0.99 -10.71 12.26
CA SER A 9 0.57 -11.54 13.40
C SER A 9 -0.95 -11.76 13.44
N ASN A 10 -1.41 -12.75 14.21
CA ASN A 10 -2.85 -13.02 14.36
C ASN A 10 -3.64 -11.82 14.88
N ARG A 11 -3.08 -11.09 15.84
CA ARG A 11 -3.69 -9.87 16.38
C ARG A 11 -3.89 -8.81 15.29
N GLU A 12 -2.92 -8.68 14.38
CA GLU A 12 -3.01 -7.75 13.26
C GLU A 12 -3.98 -8.23 12.19
N ILE A 13 -4.02 -9.53 11.90
CA ILE A 13 -5.00 -10.13 10.99
C ILE A 13 -6.42 -9.82 11.46
N GLU A 14 -6.68 -10.01 12.75
CA GLU A 14 -7.97 -9.71 13.37
C GLU A 14 -8.28 -8.20 13.34
N ALA A 15 -7.36 -7.35 13.77
CA ALA A 15 -7.53 -5.90 13.77
C ALA A 15 -7.76 -5.33 12.36
N LEU A 16 -7.12 -5.90 11.35
CA LEU A 16 -7.31 -5.52 9.94
C LEU A 16 -8.57 -6.13 9.33
N GLY A 17 -9.23 -7.06 10.03
CA GLY A 17 -10.41 -7.78 9.53
C GLY A 17 -10.08 -8.69 8.34
N PHE A 18 -8.86 -9.22 8.26
CA PHE A 18 -8.48 -10.17 7.22
C PHE A 18 -9.07 -11.54 7.52
N TYR A 19 -9.63 -12.19 6.52
CA TYR A 19 -10.28 -13.50 6.73
C TYR A 19 -10.18 -14.40 5.50
N TRP A 20 -10.35 -15.71 5.74
CA TRP A 20 -10.50 -16.68 4.66
C TRP A 20 -11.96 -16.78 4.23
N ASN A 21 -12.20 -16.65 2.92
CA ASN A 21 -13.51 -16.93 2.35
C ASN A 21 -13.47 -18.28 1.61
N SER A 22 -14.19 -19.26 2.15
CA SER A 22 -14.24 -20.63 1.61
C SER A 22 -14.91 -20.70 0.24
N ARG A 23 -15.92 -19.87 -0.04
CA ARG A 23 -16.60 -19.87 -1.34
C ARG A 23 -15.67 -19.39 -2.46
N MET A 24 -14.88 -18.35 -2.21
CA MET A 24 -13.93 -17.80 -3.17
C MET A 24 -12.58 -18.52 -3.17
N GLN A 25 -12.30 -19.33 -2.14
CA GLN A 25 -10.98 -19.94 -1.87
C GLN A 25 -9.86 -18.88 -1.82
N ARG A 26 -10.14 -17.77 -1.13
CA ARG A 26 -9.27 -16.59 -1.08
C ARG A 26 -9.19 -15.96 0.30
N VAL A 27 -8.03 -15.38 0.59
CA VAL A 27 -7.85 -14.47 1.73
C VAL A 27 -8.38 -13.10 1.31
N VAL A 28 -9.35 -12.56 2.04
CA VAL A 28 -9.96 -11.26 1.81
C VAL A 28 -9.30 -10.21 2.70
N LEU A 29 -8.89 -9.11 2.08
CA LEU A 29 -8.31 -7.93 2.71
C LEU A 29 -9.27 -6.76 2.48
N PRO A 30 -10.19 -6.47 3.42
CA PRO A 30 -11.02 -5.28 3.34
C PRO A 30 -10.18 -4.01 3.43
N VAL A 31 -10.63 -2.97 2.73
CA VAL A 31 -10.13 -1.60 2.85
C VAL A 31 -11.23 -0.78 3.50
N ARG A 32 -10.87 -0.14 4.60
CA ARG A 32 -11.79 0.68 5.38
C ARG A 32 -11.48 2.16 5.20
N ASP A 33 -12.51 2.99 5.23
CA ASP A 33 -12.35 4.43 5.33
C ASP A 33 -12.11 4.88 6.78
N GLU A 34 -12.08 6.19 6.99
CA GLU A 34 -11.84 6.82 8.30
C GLU A 34 -12.97 6.57 9.31
N LEU A 35 -14.17 6.21 8.84
CA LEU A 35 -15.32 5.85 9.68
C LEU A 35 -15.33 4.34 10.00
N GLY A 36 -14.41 3.57 9.42
CA GLY A 36 -14.31 2.12 9.60
C GLY A 36 -15.16 1.33 8.60
N GLU A 37 -15.84 1.97 7.66
CA GLU A 37 -16.71 1.33 6.68
C GLU A 37 -15.91 0.68 5.56
N VAL A 38 -16.33 -0.50 5.13
CA VAL A 38 -15.64 -1.23 4.06
C VAL A 38 -15.99 -0.63 2.70
N VAL A 39 -15.06 0.14 2.14
CA VAL A 39 -15.21 0.83 0.84
C VAL A 39 -14.66 0.02 -0.33
N TYR A 40 -13.81 -0.98 -0.06
CA TYR A 40 -13.23 -1.85 -1.07
C TYR A 40 -12.70 -3.15 -0.44
N TRP A 41 -12.28 -4.11 -1.27
CA TRP A 41 -11.58 -5.30 -0.79
C TRP A 41 -10.71 -5.91 -1.89
N GLN A 42 -9.66 -6.61 -1.49
CA GLN A 42 -8.89 -7.49 -2.37
C GLN A 42 -9.00 -8.94 -1.87
N ALA A 43 -9.34 -9.87 -2.74
CA ALA A 43 -9.37 -11.30 -2.40
C ALA A 43 -8.22 -12.03 -3.13
N ARG A 44 -7.20 -12.44 -2.39
CA ARG A 44 -6.01 -13.10 -2.93
C ARG A 44 -6.11 -14.62 -2.83
N THR A 45 -5.84 -15.32 -3.92
CA THR A 45 -5.71 -16.78 -3.89
C THR A 45 -4.34 -17.20 -3.34
N LEU A 46 -4.32 -18.33 -2.63
CA LEU A 46 -3.09 -18.98 -2.18
C LEU A 46 -2.58 -20.01 -3.20
N ASP A 47 -3.44 -20.42 -4.14
CA ASP A 47 -3.10 -21.29 -5.25
C ASP A 47 -2.29 -20.50 -6.31
N LYS A 48 -1.04 -20.89 -6.50
CA LYS A 48 -0.11 -20.26 -7.44
C LYS A 48 -0.42 -20.59 -8.90
N THR A 49 -1.20 -21.63 -9.17
CA THR A 49 -1.58 -22.04 -10.53
C THR A 49 -2.75 -21.22 -11.06
N ASN A 50 -3.51 -20.57 -10.18
CA ASN A 50 -4.63 -19.74 -10.57
C ASN A 50 -4.14 -18.45 -11.25
N PRO A 51 -4.50 -18.20 -12.53
CA PRO A 51 -4.00 -17.05 -13.27
C PRO A 51 -4.55 -15.72 -12.74
N ARG A 52 -5.69 -15.74 -12.03
CA ARG A 52 -6.27 -14.55 -11.39
C ARG A 52 -5.82 -14.48 -9.93
N LYS A 53 -4.62 -13.94 -9.72
CA LYS A 53 -4.00 -13.78 -8.39
C LYS A 53 -4.91 -13.03 -7.40
N TYR A 54 -5.62 -12.00 -7.87
CA TYR A 54 -6.53 -11.19 -7.07
C TYR A 54 -7.91 -11.09 -7.71
N LEU A 55 -8.96 -11.14 -6.88
CA LEU A 55 -10.29 -10.63 -7.21
C LEU A 55 -10.52 -9.31 -6.48
N ASN A 56 -11.30 -8.45 -7.12
CA ASN A 56 -11.56 -7.10 -6.70
C ASN A 56 -13.01 -6.75 -7.04
N PRO A 57 -13.72 -5.95 -6.23
CA PRO A 57 -15.03 -5.44 -6.61
C PRO A 57 -14.89 -4.39 -7.72
N HIS A 58 -15.95 -4.26 -8.52
CA HIS A 58 -16.06 -3.22 -9.54
C HIS A 58 -16.61 -1.95 -8.90
N VAL A 59 -15.70 -1.04 -8.52
CA VAL A 59 -16.05 0.28 -7.96
C VAL A 59 -15.21 1.37 -8.62
N ASP A 60 -15.63 2.64 -8.51
CA ASP A 60 -14.80 3.78 -8.90
C ASP A 60 -13.60 3.91 -7.95
N LYS A 61 -12.39 3.72 -8.50
CA LYS A 61 -11.14 3.78 -7.75
C LYS A 61 -10.50 5.17 -7.71
N ARG A 62 -11.09 6.18 -8.38
CA ARG A 62 -10.49 7.52 -8.47
C ARG A 62 -10.30 8.18 -7.10
N ARG A 63 -11.13 7.83 -6.12
CA ARG A 63 -11.05 8.32 -4.74
C ARG A 63 -10.61 7.25 -3.74
N LEU A 64 -10.07 6.15 -4.23
CA LEU A 64 -9.77 5.00 -3.40
C LEU A 64 -8.27 4.90 -3.12
N VAL A 65 -7.91 5.11 -1.86
CA VAL A 65 -6.56 4.90 -1.33
C VAL A 65 -6.70 4.24 0.05
N ALA A 66 -5.99 3.14 0.29
CA ALA A 66 -5.96 2.56 1.63
C ALA A 66 -4.89 3.29 2.44
N ARG A 67 -5.23 3.77 3.64
CA ARG A 67 -4.35 4.54 4.51
C ARG A 67 -4.09 3.77 5.80
N TYR A 68 -2.84 3.77 6.25
CA TYR A 68 -2.42 3.17 7.50
C TYR A 68 -1.45 4.11 8.21
N GLY A 69 -1.66 4.35 9.50
CA GLY A 69 -0.83 5.26 10.29
C GLY A 69 -0.92 6.72 9.86
N ASP A 70 -0.41 7.60 10.71
CA ASP A 70 -0.53 9.06 10.58
C ASP A 70 0.82 9.78 10.70
N GLY A 71 1.94 9.05 10.56
CA GLY A 71 3.29 9.58 10.72
C GLY A 71 3.64 10.74 9.78
N PRO A 72 4.80 11.39 10.02
CA PRO A 72 5.16 12.67 9.37
C PRO A 72 5.51 12.55 7.89
N LEU A 73 5.92 11.36 7.43
CA LEU A 73 6.20 11.04 6.03
C LEU A 73 5.04 10.21 5.46
N ILE A 74 4.58 10.51 4.24
CA ILE A 74 3.67 9.62 3.50
C ILE A 74 4.50 8.70 2.61
N VAL A 75 4.27 7.39 2.70
CA VAL A 75 4.89 6.39 1.82
C VAL A 75 3.84 5.79 0.90
N LEU A 76 3.95 6.05 -0.40
CA LEU A 76 3.08 5.46 -1.43
C LEU A 76 3.59 4.06 -1.82
N THR A 77 2.73 3.05 -1.76
CA THR A 77 3.04 1.67 -2.14
C THR A 77 1.97 1.09 -3.09
N GLU A 78 2.28 -0.05 -3.70
CA GLU A 78 1.37 -0.70 -4.67
C GLU A 78 0.34 -1.64 -4.02
N ASP A 79 0.70 -2.30 -2.92
CA ASP A 79 -0.14 -3.30 -2.26
C ASP A 79 -0.45 -2.99 -0.78
N LEU A 80 -1.55 -3.57 -0.29
CA LEU A 80 -2.09 -3.33 1.06
C LEU A 80 -1.13 -3.75 2.19
N LEU A 81 -0.41 -4.87 2.02
CA LEU A 81 0.50 -5.36 3.05
C LEU A 81 1.74 -4.47 3.14
N SER A 82 2.23 -4.01 2.00
CA SER A 82 3.34 -3.03 1.94
C SER A 82 2.96 -1.74 2.66
N ALA A 83 1.81 -1.14 2.35
CA ALA A 83 1.33 0.09 2.99
C ALA A 83 1.18 -0.07 4.52
N TYR A 84 0.55 -1.17 4.95
CA TYR A 84 0.39 -1.44 6.38
C TYR A 84 1.75 -1.63 7.08
N LYS A 85 2.69 -2.32 6.45
CA LYS A 85 3.99 -2.56 7.05
C LYS A 85 4.85 -1.32 7.15
N VAL A 86 4.95 -0.52 6.09
CA VAL A 86 5.72 0.73 6.17
C VAL A 86 5.14 1.60 7.29
N ALA A 87 3.81 1.66 7.42
CA ALA A 87 3.18 2.43 8.48
C ALA A 87 3.59 1.96 9.88
N THR A 88 3.32 0.70 10.24
CA THR A 88 3.49 0.27 11.65
C THR A 88 4.92 -0.13 12.01
N ARG A 89 5.79 -0.39 11.03
CA ARG A 89 7.20 -0.75 11.26
C ARG A 89 8.14 0.43 11.03
N GLY A 90 7.79 1.34 10.12
CA GLY A 90 8.56 2.56 9.81
C GLY A 90 8.13 3.80 10.60
N GLY A 91 6.94 3.80 11.24
CA GLY A 91 6.44 4.98 11.97
C GLY A 91 6.00 6.11 11.05
N VAL A 92 5.49 5.76 9.86
CA VAL A 92 5.11 6.69 8.78
C VAL A 92 3.62 6.52 8.44
N SER A 93 3.09 7.33 7.53
CA SER A 93 1.76 7.10 6.95
C SER A 93 1.89 6.29 5.66
N GLY A 94 1.42 5.05 5.65
CA GLY A 94 1.48 4.16 4.49
C GLY A 94 0.20 4.23 3.64
N TRP A 95 0.34 4.54 2.36
CA TRP A 95 -0.78 4.72 1.43
C TRP A 95 -0.68 3.72 0.27
N CYS A 96 -1.69 2.86 0.11
CA CYS A 96 -1.76 1.91 -1.00
C CYS A 96 -2.55 2.50 -2.17
N LEU A 97 -1.91 2.62 -3.33
CA LEU A 97 -2.53 3.13 -4.56
C LEU A 97 -3.49 2.12 -5.22
N LEU A 98 -3.54 0.87 -4.76
CA LEU A 98 -4.47 -0.17 -5.23
C LEU A 98 -4.46 -0.38 -6.76
N GLY A 99 -3.27 -0.28 -7.36
CA GLY A 99 -3.04 -0.42 -8.80
C GLY A 99 -3.54 0.76 -9.64
N THR A 100 -3.86 1.90 -9.01
CA THR A 100 -4.17 3.14 -9.73
C THR A 100 -2.93 4.00 -9.91
N LYS A 101 -2.85 4.69 -11.04
CA LYS A 101 -2.01 5.90 -11.13
C LYS A 101 -2.55 6.90 -10.12
N THR A 102 -1.70 7.75 -9.52
CA THR A 102 -2.13 8.86 -8.67
C THR A 102 -3.20 9.67 -9.39
N SER A 103 -4.45 9.53 -8.95
CA SER A 103 -5.56 10.33 -9.44
C SER A 103 -5.40 11.77 -8.97
N ASP A 104 -6.08 12.71 -9.62
CA ASP A 104 -6.09 14.11 -9.19
C ASP A 104 -6.64 14.27 -7.76
N TRP A 105 -7.57 13.40 -7.36
CA TRP A 105 -8.06 13.37 -5.99
C TRP A 105 -6.96 12.94 -5.01
N ILE A 106 -6.23 11.86 -5.28
CA ILE A 106 -5.11 11.42 -4.42
C ILE A 106 -4.05 12.52 -4.36
N ALA A 107 -3.73 13.17 -5.49
CA ALA A 107 -2.80 14.29 -5.51
C ALA A 107 -3.27 15.45 -4.62
N ALA A 108 -4.55 15.82 -4.69
CA ALA A 108 -5.13 16.86 -3.82
C ALA A 108 -5.06 16.48 -2.33
N GLU A 109 -5.27 15.21 -1.98
CA GLU A 109 -5.11 14.71 -0.62
C GLU A 109 -3.66 14.84 -0.14
N LEU A 110 -2.69 14.52 -0.99
CA LEU A 110 -1.26 14.66 -0.68
C LEU A 110 -0.88 16.14 -0.50
N ILE A 111 -1.35 17.04 -1.37
CA ILE A 111 -1.13 18.49 -1.26
C ILE A 111 -1.68 18.98 0.09
N ARG A 112 -2.92 18.63 0.43
CA ARG A 112 -3.56 19.07 1.68
C ARG A 112 -2.85 18.55 2.92
N SER A 113 -2.25 17.36 2.85
CA SER A 113 -1.51 16.80 3.99
C SER A 113 -0.33 17.67 4.41
N GLY A 114 0.28 18.43 3.48
CA GLY A 114 1.50 19.20 3.72
C GLY A 114 2.73 18.35 4.04
N LYS A 115 2.63 17.01 3.96
CA LYS A 115 3.70 16.08 4.33
C LYS A 115 4.62 15.80 3.14
N PRO A 116 5.93 15.55 3.36
CA PRO A 116 6.78 14.97 2.34
C PRO A 116 6.27 13.59 1.93
N VAL A 117 6.63 13.17 0.70
CA VAL A 117 6.18 11.90 0.13
C VAL A 117 7.37 11.06 -0.33
N ALA A 118 7.45 9.83 0.16
CA ALA A 118 8.30 8.79 -0.38
C ALA A 118 7.47 7.86 -1.27
N VAL A 119 7.97 7.54 -2.47
CA VAL A 119 7.32 6.60 -3.38
C VAL A 119 8.11 5.30 -3.36
N TRP A 120 7.48 4.23 -2.88
CA TRP A 120 8.10 2.91 -2.69
C TRP A 120 7.28 1.82 -3.38
N LEU A 121 7.44 1.73 -4.70
CA LEU A 121 6.80 0.72 -5.54
C LEU A 121 7.69 -0.50 -5.74
N ASP A 122 7.15 -1.53 -6.39
CA ASP A 122 7.86 -2.77 -6.69
C ASP A 122 9.20 -2.48 -7.42
N PRO A 123 10.26 -3.27 -7.18
CA PRO A 123 11.61 -3.01 -7.70
C PRO A 123 11.75 -3.35 -9.19
N ASP A 124 10.69 -3.82 -9.84
CA ASP A 124 10.71 -4.14 -11.25
C ASP A 124 10.67 -2.88 -12.15
N LYS A 125 10.91 -3.08 -13.45
CA LYS A 125 10.93 -1.99 -14.43
C LYS A 125 9.62 -1.20 -14.46
N ALA A 126 8.47 -1.86 -14.28
CA ALA A 126 7.17 -1.22 -14.34
C ALA A 126 6.93 -0.36 -13.10
N GLY A 127 7.21 -0.89 -11.91
CA GLY A 127 7.15 -0.19 -10.64
C GLY A 127 8.04 1.05 -10.64
N GLN A 128 9.31 0.93 -11.04
CA GLN A 128 10.23 2.08 -11.07
C GLN A 128 9.87 3.13 -12.14
N THR A 129 9.35 2.69 -13.30
CA THR A 129 8.84 3.64 -14.31
C THR A 129 7.64 4.42 -13.78
N ASN A 130 6.74 3.76 -13.04
CA ASN A 130 5.58 4.42 -12.44
C ASN A 130 5.99 5.33 -11.28
N ALA A 131 6.94 4.91 -10.45
CA ALA A 131 7.47 5.74 -9.36
C ALA A 131 8.03 7.06 -9.88
N ALA A 132 8.84 7.02 -10.95
CA ALA A 132 9.38 8.22 -11.59
C ALA A 132 8.27 9.17 -12.10
N LYS A 133 7.18 8.65 -12.67
CA LYS A 133 6.03 9.46 -13.12
C LYS A 133 5.33 10.13 -11.95
N ILE A 134 5.07 9.38 -10.87
CA ILE A 134 4.44 9.91 -9.66
C ILE A 134 5.31 11.01 -9.05
N ILE A 135 6.61 10.76 -8.88
CA ILE A 135 7.54 11.75 -8.31
C ILE A 135 7.58 13.03 -9.16
N LYS A 136 7.63 12.91 -10.49
CA LYS A 136 7.58 14.06 -11.39
C LYS A 136 6.29 14.87 -11.20
N GLN A 137 5.14 14.19 -11.11
CA GLN A 137 3.86 14.82 -10.86
C GLN A 137 3.82 15.54 -9.50
N LEU A 138 4.23 14.87 -8.42
CA LEU A 138 4.22 15.44 -7.07
C LEU A 138 5.15 16.66 -6.94
N ARG A 139 6.35 16.59 -7.53
CA ARG A 139 7.28 17.73 -7.56
C ARG A 139 6.74 18.91 -8.36
N ALA A 140 6.00 18.66 -9.44
CA ALA A 140 5.32 19.73 -10.19
C ALA A 140 4.23 20.44 -9.36
N TYR A 141 3.68 19.77 -8.36
CA TYR A 141 2.75 20.37 -7.38
C TYR A 141 3.46 20.98 -6.16
N GLY A 142 4.79 21.06 -6.15
CA GLY A 142 5.56 21.62 -5.03
C GLY A 142 5.71 20.68 -3.83
N ILE A 143 5.33 19.40 -3.96
CA ILE A 143 5.49 18.41 -2.89
C ILE A 143 6.93 17.89 -2.88
N ALA A 144 7.57 17.91 -1.71
CA ALA A 144 8.85 17.24 -1.49
C ALA A 144 8.69 15.73 -1.67
N ALA A 145 9.13 15.20 -2.82
CA ALA A 145 8.98 13.80 -3.17
C ALA A 145 10.30 13.11 -3.53
N ARG A 146 10.51 11.88 -3.03
CA ARG A 146 11.67 11.03 -3.33
C ARG A 146 11.29 9.59 -3.66
N ASN A 147 12.14 8.92 -4.43
CA ASN A 147 12.01 7.48 -4.69
C ASN A 147 12.66 6.69 -3.56
N VAL A 148 12.03 5.59 -3.17
CA VAL A 148 12.64 4.57 -2.32
C VAL A 148 12.86 3.33 -3.18
N VAL A 149 14.09 2.87 -3.26
CA VAL A 149 14.47 1.68 -4.02
C VAL A 149 15.04 0.65 -3.05
N SER A 150 14.53 -0.57 -3.14
CA SER A 150 14.95 -1.72 -2.34
C SER A 150 15.08 -2.94 -3.26
N SER A 151 15.75 -3.99 -2.76
CA SER A 151 15.89 -5.24 -3.52
C SER A 151 14.61 -6.08 -3.56
N LYS A 152 13.66 -5.80 -2.66
CA LYS A 152 12.39 -6.54 -2.48
C LYS A 152 11.26 -5.56 -2.17
N ASP A 153 10.02 -5.98 -2.42
CA ASP A 153 8.83 -5.24 -2.02
C ASP A 153 8.82 -4.97 -0.50
N PRO A 154 8.23 -3.84 -0.04
CA PRO A 154 8.15 -3.53 1.40
C PRO A 154 7.48 -4.63 2.23
N LYS A 155 6.48 -5.32 1.65
CA LYS A 155 5.82 -6.47 2.29
C LYS A 155 6.77 -7.61 2.69
N LEU A 156 7.94 -7.71 2.05
CA LEU A 156 8.94 -8.75 2.29
C LEU A 156 10.09 -8.33 3.22
N LEU A 157 10.16 -7.06 3.60
CA LEU A 157 11.23 -6.51 4.44
C LEU A 157 10.90 -6.64 5.93
N ASN A 158 11.92 -6.78 6.79
CA ASN A 158 11.76 -6.72 8.23
C ASN A 158 11.63 -5.25 8.72
N ARG A 159 11.58 -5.05 10.04
CA ARG A 159 11.37 -3.72 10.63
C ARG A 159 12.59 -2.82 10.39
N GLU A 160 13.77 -3.37 10.58
CA GLU A 160 15.05 -2.68 10.48
C GLU A 160 15.27 -2.21 9.03
N GLU A 161 15.10 -3.10 8.05
CA GLU A 161 15.15 -2.79 6.61
C GLU A 161 14.14 -1.69 6.23
N ILE A 162 12.91 -1.75 6.76
CA ILE A 162 11.91 -0.70 6.50
C ILE A 162 12.38 0.65 7.05
N HIS A 163 12.89 0.65 8.28
CA HIS A 163 13.32 1.87 8.97
C HIS A 163 14.46 2.58 8.22
N GLU A 164 15.47 1.84 7.78
CA GLU A 164 16.62 2.36 7.01
C GLU A 164 16.17 3.10 5.73
N HIS A 165 15.17 2.55 5.03
CA HIS A 165 14.66 3.13 3.79
C HIS A 165 13.77 4.37 3.97
N VAL A 166 13.08 4.51 5.11
CA VAL A 166 12.16 5.64 5.37
C VAL A 166 12.83 6.84 6.06
N GLN A 167 13.96 6.64 6.77
CA GLN A 167 14.66 7.71 7.48
C GLN A 167 15.58 8.58 6.59
N THR A 168 15.85 8.14 5.37
CA THR A 168 16.66 8.86 4.36
C THR A 168 15.91 10.00 3.69
#